data_AF-A0A381VSY1-F1
#
_entry.id   AF-A0A381VSY1-F1
#
_cell.length_a   1.000
_cell.length_b   1.000
_cell.length_c   1.000
_cell.angle_alpha   90.00
_cell.angle_beta   90.00
_cell.angle_gamma   90.00
#
_symmetry.space_group_name_H-M   'P 1'
#
loop_
_entity.id
_entity.type
_entity.pdbx_description
1 polymer ?
#
loop_
_entity_poly.entity_id
_entity_poly.type
_entity_poly.pdbx_seq_one_letter_code
_entity_poly.pdbx_strand_id
1 'polypeptide(L)' 'MPSYWTLALEQQTDLSVTHGSTETLADAVRRCADLRLYMTTDRYEETIYFQQTYAGEGET' A
#
# COMPACT_ATOMS: atom_id res chain seq x y z
N MET A 1 -11.59 14.81 11.67
CA MET A 1 -10.53 13.86 12.09
C MET A 1 -9.60 13.73 10.90
N PRO A 2 -8.35 14.21 10.96
CA PRO A 2 -7.42 13.95 9.87
C PRO A 2 -7.26 12.43 9.81
N SER A 3 -7.44 11.86 8.62
CA SER A 3 -7.44 10.41 8.45
C SER A 3 -6.04 9.87 8.76
N TYR A 4 -5.94 8.85 9.62
CA TYR A 4 -4.69 8.25 10.13
C TYR A 4 -3.90 7.47 9.05
N TRP A 5 -4.01 7.85 7.78
CA TRP A 5 -3.27 7.23 6.69
C TRP A 5 -1.85 7.77 6.67
N THR A 6 -0.88 6.87 6.66
CA THR A 6 0.54 7.19 6.50
C THR A 6 1.00 6.76 5.11
N LEU A 7 1.80 7.58 4.42
CA LEU A 7 2.43 7.18 3.17
C LEU A 7 3.47 6.09 3.47
N ALA A 8 3.14 4.84 3.16
CA ALA A 8 4.00 3.69 3.45
C ALA A 8 4.96 3.34 2.29
N LEU A 9 4.57 3.66 1.04
CA LEU A 9 5.34 3.40 -0.17
C LEU A 9 4.95 4.42 -1.24
N GLU A 10 5.94 4.98 -1.92
CA GLU A 10 5.76 5.77 -3.15
C GLU A 10 6.69 5.22 -4.23
N GLN A 11 6.16 5.07 -5.44
CA GLN A 11 6.88 4.57 -6.60
C GLN A 11 6.65 5.48 -7.80
N GLN A 12 7.66 5.58 -8.68
CA GLN A 12 7.49 6.17 -10.00
C GLN A 12 6.86 5.17 -10.97
N THR A 13 6.54 5.64 -12.19
CA THR A 13 6.00 4.81 -13.27
C THR A 13 6.90 3.65 -13.66
N ASP A 14 8.22 3.78 -13.50
CA ASP A 14 9.20 2.71 -13.73
C ASP A 14 9.36 1.76 -12.54
N LEU A 15 8.49 1.87 -11.53
CA LEU A 15 8.47 1.12 -10.28
C LEU A 15 9.64 1.41 -9.33
N SER A 16 10.51 2.37 -9.66
CA SER A 16 11.54 2.82 -8.72
C SER A 16 10.88 3.43 -7.48
N VAL A 17 11.39 3.05 -6.30
CA VAL A 17 10.87 3.53 -5.01
C VAL A 17 11.47 4.89 -4.69
N THR A 18 10.63 5.88 -4.44
CA THR A 18 11.04 7.22 -3.99
C THR A 18 10.88 7.40 -2.49
N HIS A 19 9.98 6.65 -1.87
CA HIS A 19 9.72 6.67 -0.43
C HIS A 19 9.29 5.30 0.09
N GLY A 20 9.75 4.95 1.29
CA GLY A 20 9.35 3.72 1.98
C GLY A 20 10.02 2.46 1.43
N SER A 21 9.38 1.31 1.65
CA SER A 21 9.86 0.00 1.22
C SER A 21 8.70 -0.94 0.93
N THR A 22 8.82 -1.73 -0.15
CA THR A 22 7.86 -2.78 -0.50
C THR A 22 7.78 -3.87 0.56
N GLU A 23 8.90 -4.17 1.24
CA GLU A 23 8.96 -5.16 2.32
C GLU A 23 8.18 -4.69 3.55
N THR A 24 8.39 -3.43 3.97
CA THR A 24 7.68 -2.85 5.12
C THR A 24 6.19 -2.72 4.85
N LEU A 25 5.81 -2.34 3.62
CA LEU A 25 4.41 -2.32 3.20
C LEU A 25 3.80 -3.73 3.27
N ALA A 26 4.47 -4.74 2.71
CA ALA A 26 4.00 -6.12 2.71
C ALA A 26 3.82 -6.66 4.13
N ASP A 27 4.76 -6.38 5.04
CA ASP A 27 4.67 -6.78 6.45
C ASP A 27 3.52 -6.10 7.19
N ALA A 28 3.24 -4.82 6.90
CA ALA A 28 2.09 -4.11 7.47
C ALA A 28 0.77 -4.74 7.00
N VAL A 29 0.65 -5.00 5.70
CA VAL A 29 -0.52 -5.64 5.10
C VAL A 29 -0.74 -7.05 5.69
N ARG A 30 0.32 -7.86 5.82
CA ARG A 30 0.26 -9.17 6.50
C ARG A 30 -0.21 -9.11 7.95
N ARG A 31 0.06 -7.99 8.64
CA ARG A 31 -0.45 -7.72 10.00
C ARG A 31 -1.83 -7.07 10.00
N CYS A 32 -2.57 -7.21 8.90
CA CYS A 32 -3.93 -6.73 8.69
C CYS A 32 -4.06 -5.20 8.66
N ALA A 33 -3.03 -4.48 8.20
CA ALA A 33 -3.19 -3.07 7.88
C ALA A 33 -4.08 -2.88 6.64
N ASP A 34 -4.99 -1.91 6.70
CA ASP A 34 -5.73 -1.48 5.50
C ASP A 34 -4.76 -0.82 4.51
N LEU A 35 -4.95 -1.09 3.21
CA LEU A 35 -4.15 -0.51 2.15
C LEU A 35 -5.03 0.33 1.24
N ARG A 36 -4.63 1.59 1.05
CA ARG A 36 -5.19 2.48 0.04
C ARG A 36 -4.12 2.77 -1.01
N LEU A 37 -4.35 2.29 -2.23
CA LEU A 37 -3.48 2.54 -3.37
C LEU A 37 -4.03 3.74 -4.16
N TYR A 38 -3.23 4.79 -4.30
CA TYR A 38 -3.52 5.91 -5.18
C TYR A 38 -2.61 5.83 -6.39
N MET A 39 -3.20 5.80 -7.58
CA MET A 39 -2.49 5.71 -8.85
C MET A 39 -2.83 6.92 -9.70
N THR A 40 -1.80 7.53 -10.28
CA THR A 40 -1.95 8.65 -11.21
C THR A 40 -1.24 8.31 -12.51
N THR A 41 -1.88 8.62 -13.62
CA THR A 41 -1.30 8.57 -14.97
C THR A 41 -1.53 9.92 -15.65
N ASP A 42 -1.01 10.08 -16.87
CA ASP A 42 -1.32 11.23 -17.73
C ASP A 42 -2.80 11.28 -18.14
N ARG A 43 -3.57 10.20 -17.98
CA ARG A 43 -4.93 10.05 -18.50
C ARG A 43 -6.01 9.86 -17.44
N TYR A 44 -5.65 9.39 -16.25
CA TYR A 44 -6.61 9.14 -15.17
C TYR A 44 -5.93 9.09 -13.80
N GLU A 45 -6.74 9.32 -12.78
CA GLU A 45 -6.42 9.09 -11.38
C GLU A 45 -7.38 8.05 -10.82
N GLU A 46 -6.87 7.11 -10.03
CA GLU A 46 -7.68 6.06 -9.42
C GLU A 46 -7.24 5.81 -7.99
N THR A 47 -8.22 5.54 -7.11
CA THR A 47 -7.97 5.09 -5.73
C THR A 47 -8.61 3.73 -5.51
N ILE A 48 -7.79 2.74 -5.16
CA ILE A 48 -8.25 1.38 -4.85
C ILE A 48 -8.06 1.13 -3.35
N TYR A 49 -9.08 0.57 -2.71
CA TYR A 49 -9.06 0.19 -1.30
C TYR A 49 -8.97 -1.32 -1.18
N PHE A 50 -7.97 -1.78 -0.44
CA PHE A 50 -7.77 -3.17 -0.09
C PHE A 50 -7.92 -3.33 1.41
N GLN A 51 -8.85 -4.19 1.81
CA GLN A 51 -9.00 -4.62 3.18
C GLN A 51 -8.67 -6.11 3.21
N GLN A 52 -7.52 -6.46 3.79
CA GLN A 52 -7.16 -7.86 3.94
C GLN A 52 -8.02 -8.47 5.07
N THR A 53 -8.95 -9.34 4.70
CA THR A 53 -9.86 -10.01 5.65
C THR A 53 -9.31 -11.32 6.21
N TYR A 54 -8.22 -11.85 5.63
CA TYR A 54 -7.54 -13.06 6.09
C TYR A 54 -6.07 -13.07 5.65
N ALA A 55 -5.15 -13.26 6.59
CA ALA A 55 -3.71 -13.34 6.32
C ALA A 55 -3.16 -14.78 6.24
N GLY A 56 -3.98 -15.80 6.55
CA GLY A 56 -3.49 -17.16 6.77
C GLY A 56 -2.70 -17.28 8.07
N GLU A 57 -2.60 -18.48 8.63
CA GLU A 57 -1.55 -18.75 9.62
C GLU A 57 -0.21 -18.61 8.90
N GLY A 58 0.63 -17.69 9.36
CA GLY A 58 1.94 -17.49 8.77
C GLY A 58 2.79 -18.75 8.92
N GLU A 59 2.89 -19.56 7.88
CA GLU A 59 3.92 -20.58 7.78
C GLU A 59 5.24 -19.90 7.41
N THR A 60 5.96 -19.40 8.42
CA THR A 60 7.31 -19.88 8.83
C THR A 60 7.87 -19.07 9.99
#